data_AF-A0A383F679-F1
#
_entry.id   AF-A0A383F679-F1
#
_cell.length_a   1.000
_cell.length_b   1.000
_cell.length_c   1.000
_cell.angle_alpha   90.00
_cell.angle_beta   90.00
_cell.angle_gamma   90.00
#
_symmetry.space_group_name_H-M   'P 1'
#
loop_
_entity.id
_entity.type
_entity.pdbx_description
1 polymer ?
#
loop_
_entity_poly.entity_id
_entity_poly.type
_entity_poly.pdbx_seq_one_letter_code
_entity_poly.pdbx_strand_id
1 'polypeptide(L)'
;MRNSYINFIGDGNMNRKILEGDIFDKIKEIPDKSIDTIITSPPYWGLRDYGVDGQFGLEPDFKDYLSKMQKVMVELWRVLKDTGSCWVNLGDTYSMGKNAKSRVGIPERFYINCIDSGWIARNHLVWTKNNAMPSAVKDRFTNKWESIFFFVKQQKYYFDLDAVREKSLTETKPFNV
;
A
#
# COMPACT_ATOMS: atom_id res chain seq x y z
N MET A 1 23.76 5.14 16.64
CA MET A 1 23.25 6.36 17.31
C MET A 1 23.52 7.58 16.45
N ARG A 2 22.54 8.01 15.66
CA ARG A 2 22.37 9.38 15.16
C ARG A 2 20.87 9.61 15.02
N ASN A 3 20.26 10.25 16.02
CA ASN A 3 18.88 10.70 15.96
C ASN A 3 18.81 11.89 15.00
N SER A 4 18.46 11.65 13.73
CA SER A 4 18.08 12.74 12.83
C SER A 4 16.60 13.05 13.03
N TYR A 5 16.32 14.13 13.75
CA TYR A 5 14.96 14.67 13.89
C TYR A 5 14.52 15.28 12.56
N ILE A 6 13.59 14.62 11.86
CA ILE A 6 12.86 15.24 10.75
C ILE A 6 11.64 15.93 11.36
N ASN A 7 11.68 17.26 11.43
CA ASN A 7 10.56 18.07 11.90
C ASN A 7 9.50 18.16 10.79
N PHE A 8 8.38 17.47 10.95
CA PHE A 8 7.18 17.72 10.16
C PHE A 8 6.34 18.81 10.82
N ILE A 9 5.86 19.79 10.04
CA ILE A 9 4.99 20.87 10.50
C ILE A 9 3.61 20.29 10.85
N GLY A 10 3.04 20.65 11.99
CA GLY A 10 1.63 20.36 12.32
C GLY A 10 1.21 21.02 13.62
N ASP A 11 0.09 21.73 13.56
CA ASP A 11 -0.47 22.53 14.64
C ASP A 11 -1.22 21.65 15.66
N GLY A 12 -0.91 21.81 16.96
CA GLY A 12 -1.69 21.30 18.10
C GLY A 12 -1.49 19.82 18.47
N ASN A 13 -0.99 19.55 19.69
CA ASN A 13 -0.99 18.28 20.46
C ASN A 13 -1.03 16.93 19.69
N MET A 14 -0.37 16.84 18.54
CA MET A 14 -0.19 15.56 17.84
C MET A 14 0.96 14.80 18.48
N ASN A 15 0.63 13.76 19.25
CA ASN A 15 1.62 12.80 19.71
C ASN A 15 2.12 11.98 18.51
N ARG A 16 3.34 12.28 18.06
CA ARG A 16 4.01 11.53 16.99
C ARG A 16 5.00 10.55 17.61
N LYS A 17 4.92 9.29 17.21
CA LYS A 17 5.85 8.24 17.63
C LYS A 17 6.41 7.55 16.38
N ILE A 18 7.74 7.47 16.30
CA ILE A 18 8.43 6.69 15.28
C ILE A 18 8.93 5.41 15.95
N LEU A 19 8.57 4.27 15.37
CA LEU A 19 9.09 2.96 15.78
C LEU A 19 10.08 2.50 14.71
N GLU A 20 11.38 2.63 14.98
CA GLU A 20 12.44 2.17 14.09
C GLU A 20 12.71 0.67 14.33
N GLY A 21 12.63 -0.13 13.27
CA GLY A 21 12.94 -1.57 13.31
C GLY A 21 12.17 -2.36 12.27
N ASP A 22 12.36 -3.69 12.31
CA ASP A 22 11.59 -4.61 11.46
C ASP A 22 10.10 -4.57 11.83
N ILE A 23 9.25 -4.63 10.82
CA ILE A 23 7.80 -4.53 10.98
C ILE A 23 7.26 -5.63 11.90
N PHE A 24 7.76 -6.86 11.82
CA PHE A 24 7.30 -7.97 12.64
C PHE A 24 7.70 -7.86 14.10
N ASP A 25 8.67 -7.01 14.42
CA ASP A 25 9.04 -6.70 15.80
C ASP A 25 8.28 -5.49 16.32
N LYS A 26 8.25 -4.40 15.55
CA LYS A 26 7.66 -3.14 15.99
C LYS A 26 6.14 -3.20 16.08
N ILE A 27 5.47 -3.94 15.20
CA ILE A 27 4.00 -4.03 15.21
C ILE A 27 3.45 -4.69 16.47
N LYS A 28 4.24 -5.53 17.15
CA LYS A 28 3.87 -6.17 18.44
C LYS A 28 3.73 -5.14 19.58
N GLU A 29 4.37 -3.99 19.46
CA GLU A 29 4.23 -2.88 20.42
C GLU A 29 2.91 -2.11 20.25
N ILE A 30 2.19 -2.34 19.14
CA ILE A 30 0.93 -1.67 18.82
C ILE A 30 -0.22 -2.54 19.34
N PRO A 31 -1.12 -2.00 20.19
CA PRO A 31 -2.27 -2.74 20.68
C PRO A 31 -3.23 -3.18 19.57
N ASP A 32 -4.00 -4.21 19.86
CA ASP A 32 -5.09 -4.65 19.00
C ASP A 32 -6.13 -3.53 18.84
N LYS A 33 -6.68 -3.41 17.63
CA LYS A 33 -7.79 -2.48 17.30
C LYS A 33 -7.55 -1.05 17.78
N SER A 34 -6.31 -0.55 17.68
CA SER A 34 -5.96 0.81 18.11
C SER A 34 -5.78 1.79 16.97
N ILE A 35 -5.66 1.32 15.72
CA ILE A 35 -5.36 2.14 14.54
C ILE A 35 -6.64 2.37 13.71
N ASP A 36 -6.94 3.63 13.38
CA ASP A 36 -8.07 4.00 12.52
C ASP A 36 -7.76 3.84 11.03
N THR A 37 -6.56 4.26 10.61
CA THR A 37 -6.15 4.23 9.21
C THR A 37 -4.72 3.76 9.09
N ILE A 38 -4.48 2.80 8.20
CA ILE A 38 -3.16 2.33 7.80
C ILE A 38 -2.92 2.79 6.37
N ILE A 39 -1.79 3.45 6.12
CA ILE A 39 -1.32 3.81 4.78
C ILE A 39 0.09 3.26 4.65
N THR A 40 0.32 2.42 3.64
CA THR A 40 1.64 1.80 3.46
C THR A 40 2.00 1.58 2.00
N SER A 41 3.31 1.61 1.74
CA SER A 41 3.95 1.24 0.48
C SER A 41 5.12 0.32 0.82
N PRO A 42 4.87 -1.00 0.98
CA PRO A 42 5.93 -1.93 1.35
C PRO A 42 7.02 -1.96 0.25
N PRO A 43 8.24 -2.44 0.55
CA PRO A 43 9.27 -2.60 -0.46
C PRO A 43 8.78 -3.42 -1.65
N TYR A 44 8.83 -2.87 -2.86
CA TYR A 44 8.37 -3.58 -4.06
C TYR A 44 9.34 -4.68 -4.44
N TRP A 45 8.80 -5.86 -4.73
CA TRP A 45 9.59 -7.04 -5.01
C TRP A 45 10.54 -6.85 -6.21
N GLY A 46 11.83 -7.09 -5.98
CA GLY A 46 12.89 -7.07 -6.98
C GLY A 46 13.27 -5.70 -7.53
N LEU A 47 12.87 -4.59 -6.89
CA LEU A 47 13.15 -3.24 -7.42
C LEU A 47 14.26 -2.47 -6.72
N ARG A 48 14.46 -2.66 -5.40
CA ARG A 48 15.45 -1.89 -4.63
C ARG A 48 16.22 -2.77 -3.65
N ASP A 49 17.52 -2.59 -3.66
CA ASP A 49 18.44 -3.06 -2.63
C ASP A 49 18.81 -1.87 -1.72
N TYR A 50 18.52 -2.01 -0.44
CA TYR A 50 18.78 -1.03 0.61
C TYR A 50 20.08 -1.35 1.38
N GLY A 51 20.81 -2.41 1.00
CA GLY A 51 22.07 -2.82 1.61
C GLY A 51 21.90 -3.43 3.00
N VAL A 52 20.72 -4.00 3.28
CA VAL A 52 20.41 -4.62 4.58
C VAL A 52 20.17 -6.11 4.36
N ASP A 53 20.89 -6.94 5.11
CA ASP A 53 20.72 -8.39 5.02
C ASP A 53 19.30 -8.82 5.43
N GLY A 54 18.73 -9.78 4.70
CA GLY A 54 17.36 -10.24 4.92
C GLY A 54 16.25 -9.23 4.61
N GLN A 55 16.54 -8.13 3.90
CA GLN A 55 15.56 -7.09 3.62
C GLN A 55 14.29 -7.62 2.93
N PHE A 56 13.17 -7.01 3.27
CA PHE A 56 11.90 -7.26 2.60
C PHE A 56 11.97 -6.71 1.16
N GLY A 57 11.49 -7.48 0.19
CA GLY A 57 11.40 -7.10 -1.22
C GLY A 57 12.48 -7.75 -2.08
N LEU A 58 13.45 -8.47 -1.50
CA LEU A 58 14.47 -9.23 -2.24
C LEU A 58 14.38 -10.74 -2.01
N GLU A 59 13.20 -11.24 -1.62
CA GLU A 59 12.95 -12.66 -1.54
C GLU A 59 13.26 -13.33 -2.90
N PRO A 60 13.89 -14.52 -2.94
CA PRO A 60 14.29 -15.16 -4.20
C PRO A 60 13.12 -15.51 -5.13
N ASP A 61 11.98 -15.91 -4.57
CA ASP A 61 10.73 -16.15 -5.29
C ASP A 61 9.69 -15.10 -4.87
N PHE A 62 8.95 -14.58 -5.85
CA PHE A 62 7.86 -13.65 -5.62
C PHE A 62 6.76 -14.25 -4.73
N LYS A 63 6.61 -15.58 -4.71
CA LYS A 63 5.68 -16.28 -3.81
C LYS A 63 6.07 -16.13 -2.34
N ASP A 64 7.37 -16.15 -2.04
CA ASP A 64 7.87 -15.93 -0.68
C ASP A 64 7.60 -14.49 -0.24
N TYR A 65 7.81 -13.53 -1.15
CA TYR A 65 7.43 -12.13 -0.93
C TYR A 65 5.92 -11.99 -0.65
N LEU A 66 5.05 -12.62 -1.46
CA LEU A 66 3.60 -12.59 -1.25
C LEU A 66 3.18 -13.26 0.07
N SER A 67 3.83 -14.36 0.45
CA SER A 67 3.60 -15.02 1.74
C SER A 67 3.98 -14.12 2.91
N LYS A 68 5.13 -13.43 2.82
CA LYS A 68 5.57 -12.46 3.84
C LYS A 68 4.64 -11.25 3.91
N MET A 69 4.17 -10.75 2.76
CA MET A 69 3.13 -9.72 2.69
C MET A 69 1.84 -10.16 3.38
N GLN A 70 1.40 -11.41 3.19
CA GLN A 70 0.22 -11.94 3.88
C GLN A 70 0.41 -11.95 5.41
N LYS A 71 1.60 -12.31 5.90
CA LYS A 71 1.92 -12.24 7.34
C LYS A 71 1.84 -10.81 7.88
N VAL A 72 2.31 -9.82 7.10
CA VAL A 72 2.12 -8.41 7.46
C VAL A 72 0.64 -8.06 7.50
N MET A 73 -0.14 -8.44 6.48
CA MET A 73 -1.58 -8.16 6.46
C MET A 73 -2.34 -8.76 7.65
N VAL A 74 -1.90 -9.91 8.19
CA VAL A 74 -2.45 -10.48 9.44
C VAL A 74 -2.20 -9.55 10.63
N GLU A 75 -0.99 -9.03 10.78
CA GLU A 75 -0.69 -8.06 11.86
C GLU A 75 -1.41 -6.73 11.67
N LEU A 76 -1.52 -6.25 10.42
CA LEU A 76 -2.29 -5.04 10.11
C LEU A 76 -3.77 -5.23 10.44
N TRP A 77 -4.35 -6.41 10.18
CA TRP A 77 -5.72 -6.74 10.58
C TRP A 77 -5.90 -6.65 12.10
N ARG A 78 -4.93 -7.18 12.89
CA ARG A 78 -4.97 -7.18 14.35
C ARG A 78 -5.01 -5.76 14.92
N VAL A 79 -4.10 -4.89 14.47
CA VAL A 79 -3.99 -3.51 15.00
C VAL A 79 -5.07 -2.56 14.47
N LEU A 80 -5.65 -2.85 13.30
CA LEU A 80 -6.69 -2.03 12.70
C LEU A 80 -8.02 -2.21 13.44
N LYS A 81 -8.65 -1.08 13.80
CA LYS A 81 -10.03 -1.04 14.33
C LYS A 81 -11.00 -1.65 13.33
N ASP A 82 -12.12 -2.17 13.84
CA ASP A 82 -13.15 -2.77 12.98
C ASP A 82 -13.80 -1.74 12.03
N THR A 83 -13.81 -0.46 12.42
CA THR A 83 -14.26 0.66 11.58
C THR A 83 -13.17 1.27 10.70
N GLY A 84 -11.93 0.78 10.80
CA GLY A 84 -10.77 1.37 10.17
C GLY A 84 -10.57 0.99 8.71
N SER A 85 -9.61 1.64 8.06
CA SER A 85 -9.22 1.40 6.67
C SER A 85 -7.73 1.09 6.50
N CYS A 86 -7.41 0.24 5.52
CA CYS A 86 -6.04 -0.08 5.13
C CYS A 86 -5.81 0.24 3.66
N TRP A 87 -4.80 1.06 3.37
CA TRP A 87 -4.44 1.54 2.06
C TRP A 87 -3.04 1.06 1.71
N VAL A 88 -2.93 0.26 0.65
CA VAL A 88 -1.66 -0.36 0.24
C VAL A 88 -1.32 0.07 -1.18
N ASN A 89 -0.24 0.83 -1.32
CA ASN A 89 0.33 1.20 -2.62
C ASN A 89 1.35 0.14 -3.06
N LEU A 90 1.19 -0.40 -4.27
CA LEU A 90 2.07 -1.44 -4.81
C LEU A 90 2.35 -1.22 -6.31
N GLY A 91 3.64 -1.31 -6.63
CA GLY A 91 4.13 -1.44 -8.00
C GLY A 91 4.39 -2.91 -8.35
N ASP A 92 4.43 -3.19 -9.65
CA ASP A 92 4.82 -4.50 -10.17
C ASP A 92 6.26 -4.48 -10.68
N THR A 93 6.80 -5.67 -10.91
CA THR A 93 8.08 -5.88 -11.59
C THR A 93 7.91 -6.76 -12.83
N TYR A 94 9.00 -6.94 -13.57
CA TYR A 94 9.05 -7.79 -14.75
C TYR A 94 9.82 -9.07 -14.45
N SER A 95 9.30 -10.20 -14.91
CA SER A 95 9.99 -11.49 -14.79
C SER A 95 11.30 -11.51 -15.58
N MET A 96 12.20 -12.35 -15.11
CA MET A 96 13.49 -12.67 -15.75
C MET A 96 13.48 -14.11 -16.31
N GLY A 97 14.53 -14.50 -17.03
CA GLY A 97 14.69 -15.87 -17.53
C GLY A 97 13.73 -16.24 -18.67
N LYS A 98 13.17 -17.46 -18.64
CA LYS A 98 12.37 -18.03 -19.74
C LYS A 98 11.13 -17.19 -20.12
N ASN A 99 10.56 -16.47 -19.15
CA ASN A 99 9.41 -15.58 -19.34
C ASN A 99 9.82 -14.11 -19.24
N ALA A 100 11.04 -13.75 -19.64
CA ALA A 100 11.52 -12.37 -19.54
C ALA A 100 10.54 -11.37 -20.17
N LYS A 101 10.50 -10.14 -19.62
CA LYS A 101 9.66 -9.02 -20.10
C LYS A 101 8.15 -9.18 -19.86
N SER A 102 7.70 -10.21 -19.15
CA SER A 102 6.31 -10.29 -18.69
C SER A 102 6.15 -9.59 -17.33
N ARG A 103 4.97 -9.04 -17.07
CA ARG A 103 4.59 -8.60 -15.71
C ARG A 103 4.46 -9.82 -14.80
N VAL A 104 4.93 -9.72 -13.56
CA VAL A 104 4.78 -10.79 -12.58
C VAL A 104 3.35 -10.84 -12.02
N GLY A 105 2.69 -9.68 -11.99
CA GLY A 105 1.33 -9.51 -11.48
C GLY A 105 1.29 -9.44 -9.96
N ILE A 106 2.32 -8.86 -9.33
CA ILE A 106 2.40 -8.78 -7.87
C ILE A 106 1.22 -8.03 -7.25
N PRO A 107 0.83 -6.83 -7.72
CA PRO A 107 -0.32 -6.11 -7.17
C PRO A 107 -1.61 -6.93 -7.26
N GLU A 108 -1.88 -7.56 -8.40
CA GLU A 108 -3.10 -8.32 -8.64
C GLU A 108 -3.16 -9.60 -7.79
N ARG A 109 -2.05 -10.33 -7.67
CA ARG A 109 -1.94 -11.50 -6.79
C ARG A 109 -2.12 -11.13 -5.33
N PHE A 110 -1.49 -10.04 -4.89
CA PHE A 110 -1.65 -9.52 -3.54
C PHE A 110 -3.12 -9.14 -3.27
N TYR A 111 -3.76 -8.42 -4.19
CA TYR A 111 -5.15 -8.01 -4.07
C TYR A 111 -6.11 -9.19 -3.93
N ILE A 112 -5.97 -10.20 -4.79
CA ILE A 112 -6.77 -11.43 -4.72
C ILE A 112 -6.52 -12.17 -3.40
N ASN A 113 -5.25 -12.35 -3.02
CA ASN A 113 -4.90 -13.01 -1.76
C ASN A 113 -5.52 -12.31 -0.53
N CYS A 114 -5.59 -10.97 -0.52
CA CYS A 114 -6.24 -10.22 0.54
C CYS A 114 -7.74 -10.49 0.60
N ILE A 115 -8.43 -10.50 -0.55
CA ILE A 115 -9.86 -10.82 -0.64
C ILE A 115 -10.13 -12.25 -0.15
N ASP A 116 -9.35 -13.21 -0.64
CA ASP A 116 -9.45 -14.62 -0.25
C ASP A 116 -9.14 -14.84 1.24
N SER A 117 -8.36 -13.94 1.85
CA SER A 117 -8.05 -13.93 3.29
C SER A 117 -9.08 -13.17 4.13
N GLY A 118 -10.19 -12.71 3.54
CA GLY A 118 -11.32 -12.09 4.25
C GLY A 118 -11.31 -10.55 4.32
N TRP A 119 -10.35 -9.87 3.68
CA TRP A 119 -10.44 -8.42 3.53
C TRP A 119 -11.55 -8.03 2.55
N ILE A 120 -12.31 -7.00 2.88
CA ILE A 120 -13.26 -6.41 1.94
C ILE A 120 -12.52 -5.34 1.14
N ALA A 121 -12.33 -5.60 -0.15
CA ALA A 121 -11.81 -4.61 -1.08
C ALA A 121 -12.90 -3.60 -1.46
N ARG A 122 -12.66 -2.31 -1.19
CA ARG A 122 -13.59 -1.23 -1.53
C ARG A 122 -13.24 -0.60 -2.86
N ASN A 123 -11.95 -0.40 -3.12
CA ASN A 123 -11.47 0.13 -4.40
C ASN A 123 -10.09 -0.42 -4.77
N HIS A 124 -9.88 -0.56 -6.07
CA HIS A 124 -8.56 -0.57 -6.70
C HIS A 124 -8.40 0.77 -7.43
N LEU A 125 -7.57 1.64 -6.87
CA LEU A 125 -7.33 2.99 -7.37
C LEU A 125 -6.06 3.03 -8.21
N VAL A 126 -6.06 3.94 -9.18
CA VAL A 126 -4.91 4.21 -10.05
C VAL A 126 -4.26 5.51 -9.59
N TRP A 127 -3.05 5.41 -9.04
CA TRP A 127 -2.23 6.60 -8.78
C TRP A 127 -1.40 6.94 -10.00
N THR A 128 -1.78 7.98 -10.73
CA THR A 128 -1.03 8.50 -11.87
C THR A 128 0.12 9.40 -11.40
N LYS A 129 1.32 9.15 -11.94
CA LYS A 129 2.52 9.94 -11.64
C LYS A 129 2.73 10.98 -12.73
N ASN A 130 2.41 12.24 -12.42
CA ASN A 130 2.55 13.37 -13.34
C ASN A 130 4.00 13.51 -13.88
N ASN A 131 4.98 13.29 -13.01
CA ASN A 131 6.41 13.39 -13.35
C ASN A 131 7.09 12.01 -13.32
N ALA A 132 6.48 11.01 -13.95
CA ALA A 132 7.10 9.69 -14.07
C ALA A 132 8.37 9.75 -14.93
N MET A 133 9.45 9.16 -14.40
CA MET A 133 10.69 8.97 -15.14
C MET A 133 10.43 8.21 -16.46
N PRO A 134 10.90 8.71 -17.61
CA PRO A 134 10.79 8.00 -18.87
C PRO A 134 11.49 6.64 -18.81
N SER A 135 10.87 5.62 -19.40
CA SER A 135 11.48 4.30 -19.56
C SER A 135 12.25 4.24 -20.88
N ALA A 136 13.51 3.82 -20.86
CA ALA A 136 14.32 3.61 -22.08
C ALA A 136 13.89 2.37 -22.88
N VAL A 137 12.98 1.56 -22.33
CA VAL A 137 12.45 0.35 -22.98
C VAL A 137 11.56 0.72 -24.17
N LYS A 138 11.80 0.10 -25.33
CA LYS A 138 11.16 0.44 -26.63
C LYS A 138 10.00 -0.48 -27.03
N ASP A 139 9.82 -1.61 -26.37
CA ASP A 139 8.86 -2.66 -26.74
C ASP A 139 7.70 -2.79 -25.73
N ARG A 140 7.49 -1.77 -24.89
CA ARG A 140 6.32 -1.65 -24.00
C ARG A 140 6.04 -0.19 -23.65
N PHE A 141 4.82 0.10 -23.23
CA PHE A 141 4.48 1.42 -22.70
C PHE A 141 5.23 1.71 -21.40
N THR A 142 5.56 2.98 -21.19
CA THR A 142 6.14 3.44 -19.92
C THR A 142 5.09 3.28 -18.83
N ASN A 143 5.43 2.57 -17.75
CA ASN A 143 4.55 2.50 -16.59
C ASN A 143 4.62 3.83 -15.82
N LYS A 144 3.54 4.61 -15.86
CA LYS A 144 3.42 5.92 -15.19
C LYS A 144 2.39 5.92 -14.06
N TRP A 145 2.02 4.76 -13.55
CA TRP A 145 1.03 4.65 -12.50
C TRP A 145 1.34 3.50 -11.54
N GLU A 146 0.70 3.53 -10.37
CA GLU A 146 0.76 2.48 -9.36
C GLU A 146 -0.64 2.12 -8.85
N SER A 147 -0.79 0.90 -8.34
CA SER A 147 -2.04 0.44 -7.74
C SER A 147 -2.10 0.88 -6.29
N ILE A 148 -3.19 1.53 -5.89
CA ILE A 148 -3.54 1.72 -4.48
C ILE A 148 -4.77 0.88 -4.18
N PHE A 149 -4.63 -0.06 -3.26
CA PHE A 149 -5.75 -0.90 -2.80
C PHE A 149 -6.33 -0.35 -1.51
N PHE A 150 -7.64 -0.19 -1.48
CA PHE A 150 -8.40 0.25 -0.31
C PHE A 150 -9.18 -0.93 0.27
N PHE A 151 -8.78 -1.38 1.46
CA PHE A 151 -9.38 -2.49 2.19
C PHE A 151 -10.01 -2.06 3.52
N VAL A 152 -11.03 -2.80 3.94
CA VAL A 152 -11.71 -2.67 5.25
C VAL A 152 -12.01 -4.06 5.83
N LYS A 153 -12.25 -4.12 7.15
CA LYS A 153 -12.52 -5.38 7.87
C LYS A 153 -14.00 -5.81 7.80
N GLN A 154 -14.91 -4.85 7.68
CA GLN A 154 -16.36 -5.10 7.70
C GLN A 154 -17.12 -4.07 6.86
N GLN A 155 -18.39 -4.36 6.55
CA GLN A 155 -19.23 -3.52 5.69
C GLN A 155 -19.49 -2.13 6.29
N LYS A 156 -19.61 -2.02 7.61
CA LYS A 156 -19.77 -0.75 8.33
C LYS A 156 -18.40 -0.24 8.79
N TYR A 157 -17.82 0.66 8.01
CA TYR A 157 -16.55 1.32 8.28
C TYR A 157 -16.70 2.84 8.17
N TYR A 158 -15.73 3.59 8.68
CA TYR A 158 -15.72 5.05 8.55
C TYR A 158 -15.28 5.45 7.14
N PHE A 159 -16.07 6.31 6.48
CA PHE A 159 -15.72 6.89 5.19
C PHE A 159 -16.42 8.24 5.02
N ASP A 160 -15.63 9.31 4.97
CA ASP A 160 -16.12 10.67 4.73
C ASP A 160 -15.91 11.02 3.25
N LEU A 161 -16.94 10.82 2.45
CA LEU A 161 -16.89 11.15 1.02
C LEU A 161 -16.87 12.67 0.82
N ASP A 162 -17.56 13.43 1.66
CA ASP A 162 -17.71 14.87 1.50
C ASP A 162 -16.37 15.58 1.74
N ALA A 163 -15.54 15.06 2.66
CA ALA A 163 -14.18 15.55 2.91
C ALA A 163 -13.22 15.47 1.70
N VAL A 164 -13.55 14.66 0.69
CA VAL A 164 -12.70 14.45 -0.51
C VAL A 164 -13.41 14.81 -1.82
N ARG A 165 -14.58 15.46 -1.76
CA ARG A 165 -15.26 15.92 -2.98
C ARG A 165 -14.50 17.06 -3.63
N GLU A 166 -14.29 16.93 -4.93
CA GLU A 166 -13.89 18.05 -5.77
C GLU A 166 -15.12 18.73 -6.38
N LYS A 167 -15.04 20.04 -6.57
CA LYS A 167 -16.10 20.79 -7.22
C LYS A 167 -16.25 20.30 -8.66
N SER A 168 -17.47 19.95 -9.05
CA SER A 168 -17.76 19.59 -10.44
C SER A 168 -17.38 20.72 -11.38
N LEU A 169 -16.64 20.39 -12.44
CA LEU A 169 -16.31 21.32 -13.53
C LEU A 169 -17.50 21.53 -14.48
N THR A 170 -18.49 20.64 -14.43
CA THR A 170 -19.72 20.70 -15.23
C THR A 170 -20.92 20.99 -14.34
N GLU A 171 -21.75 21.96 -14.71
CA GLU A 171 -23.06 22.14 -14.06
C GLU A 171 -23.95 20.92 -14.39
N THR A 172 -24.09 20.00 -13.45
CA THR A 172 -25.07 18.92 -13.58
C THR A 172 -26.39 19.36 -12.99
N LYS A 173 -27.44 19.44 -13.81
CA LYS A 173 -28.83 19.31 -13.31
C LYS A 173 -28.89 18.00 -12.51
N PRO A 174 -29.44 17.99 -11.28
CA PRO A 174 -29.52 16.76 -10.50
C PRO A 174 -30.31 15.72 -11.29
N PHE A 175 -29.79 14.50 -11.36
CA PHE A 175 -30.58 13.35 -11.77
C PHE A 175 -31.65 13.14 -10.70
N ASN A 176 -32.92 13.28 -11.06
CA ASN A 176 -34.01 12.85 -10.21
C ASN A 176 -33.90 11.33 -10.04
N VAL A 177 -33.53 10.89 -8.85
CA VAL A 177 -33.65 9.50 -8.40
C VAL A 177 -34.71 9.48 -7.31
#